data_AF-A0A2V8TKG0-F1
#
_entry.id   AF-A0A2V8TKG0-F1
#
_cell.length_a   1.000
_cell.length_b   1.000
_cell.length_c   1.000
_cell.angle_alpha   90.00
_cell.angle_beta   90.00
_cell.angle_gamma   90.00
#
_symmetry.space_group_name_H-M   'P 1'
#
loop_
_entity.id
_entity.type
_entity.pdbx_description
1 polymer ?
#
loop_
_entity_poly.entity_id
_entity_poly.type
_entity_poly.pdbx_seq_one_letter_code
_entity_poly.pdbx_strand_id
1 'polypeptide(L)' 'MLETGALRINLHLEAELTPIKTLITRYRNVPMSLADACLVRMSELNAAGVVLTLDSDFMIYRKHGRHIVPVITPKESASR' A
#
# COMPACT_ATOMS: atom_id res chain seq x y z
N MET A 1 -11.44 17.67 5.50
CA MET A 1 -10.77 16.37 5.78
C MET A 1 -9.31 16.56 6.17
N LEU A 2 -8.48 17.16 5.33
CA LEU A 2 -7.09 17.50 5.70
C LEU A 2 -7.06 18.61 6.75
N GLU A 3 -7.76 19.72 6.51
CA GLU A 3 -7.87 20.87 7.44
C GLU A 3 -8.45 20.47 8.80
N THR A 4 -9.39 19.53 8.80
CA THR A 4 -10.03 19.01 10.01
C THR A 4 -9.19 17.94 10.71
N GLY A 5 -8.03 17.55 10.14
CA GLY A 5 -7.16 16.48 10.66
C GLY A 5 -7.72 15.06 10.53
N ALA A 6 -8.87 14.89 9.87
CA ALA A 6 -9.50 13.59 9.63
C ALA A 6 -8.72 12.73 8.62
N LEU A 7 -7.89 13.37 7.78
CA LEU A 7 -6.94 12.71 6.90
C LEU A 7 -5.55 13.33 7.12
N ARG A 8 -4.50 12.51 7.12
CA ARG A 8 -3.11 12.96 7.21
C ARG A 8 -2.30 12.36 6.07
N ILE A 9 -1.51 13.18 5.40
CA ILE A 9 -0.53 12.72 4.41
C ILE A 9 0.73 12.33 5.19
N ASN A 10 1.03 11.04 5.26
CA ASN A 10 2.11 10.51 6.10
C ASN A 10 3.22 9.85 5.26
N LEU A 11 3.47 10.37 4.06
CA LEU A 11 4.53 9.91 3.18
C LEU A 11 5.27 11.12 2.61
N HIS A 12 6.59 11.13 2.78
CA HIS A 12 7.49 12.04 2.10
C HIS A 12 8.19 11.27 0.98
N LEU A 13 7.75 11.49 -0.27
CA LEU A 13 8.12 10.65 -1.40
C LEU A 13 9.63 10.64 -1.67
N GLU A 14 10.27 11.81 -1.52
CA GLU A 14 11.71 11.99 -1.76
C GLU A 14 12.56 11.14 -0.80
N ALA A 15 12.17 11.06 0.47
CA ALA A 15 12.85 10.23 1.46
C ALA A 15 12.67 8.73 1.20
N GLU A 16 11.57 8.34 0.56
CA GLU A 16 11.22 6.93 0.32
C GLU A 16 11.46 6.48 -1.13
N LEU A 17 12.16 7.29 -1.93
CA LEU A 17 12.31 7.06 -3.37
C LEU A 17 12.97 5.72 -3.70
N THR A 18 14.02 5.35 -2.97
CA THR A 18 14.75 4.08 -3.19
C THR A 18 13.85 2.86 -2.94
N PRO A 19 13.23 2.68 -1.75
CA PRO A 19 12.35 1.52 -1.53
C PRO A 19 11.14 1.50 -2.46
N ILE A 20 10.57 2.67 -2.83
CA ILE A 20 9.48 2.75 -3.81
C ILE A 20 9.93 2.28 -5.19
N LYS A 21 11.10 2.71 -5.67
CA LYS A 21 11.67 2.21 -6.93
C LYS A 21 11.88 0.70 -6.90
N THR A 22 12.32 0.15 -5.77
CA THR A 22 12.46 -1.31 -5.61
C THR A 22 11.11 -2.02 -5.74
N LEU A 23 10.03 -1.49 -5.14
CA LEU A 23 8.69 -2.03 -5.27
C LEU A 23 8.21 -2.02 -6.74
N ILE A 24 8.32 -0.88 -7.42
CA ILE A 24 7.93 -0.75 -8.84
C ILE A 24 8.71 -1.73 -9.71
N THR A 25 10.03 -1.84 -9.50
CA THR A 25 10.89 -2.76 -10.27
C THR A 25 10.50 -4.22 -10.03
N ARG A 26 10.22 -4.58 -8.77
CA ARG A 26 9.84 -5.93 -8.38
C ARG A 26 8.53 -6.36 -9.02
N TYR A 27 7.56 -5.45 -9.04
CA TYR A 27 6.25 -5.73 -9.57
C TYR A 27 6.12 -5.45 -11.05
N ARG A 28 7.17 -5.09 -11.81
CA ARG A 28 7.11 -4.69 -13.23
C ARG A 28 6.29 -5.58 -14.20
N ASN A 29 6.07 -6.86 -13.85
CA ASN A 29 5.28 -7.80 -14.64
C ASN A 29 3.77 -7.78 -14.28
N VAL A 30 3.38 -7.01 -13.27
CA VAL A 30 2.03 -6.67 -12.80
C VAL A 30 1.95 -5.13 -12.85
N PRO A 31 0.87 -4.49 -13.28
CA PRO A 31 0.84 -3.03 -13.37
C PRO A 31 0.83 -2.38 -11.98
N MET A 32 1.99 -2.18 -11.36
CA MET A 32 2.11 -1.39 -10.12
C MET A 32 2.32 0.07 -10.47
N SER A 33 1.37 0.92 -10.08
CA SER A 33 1.49 2.36 -10.22
C SER A 33 2.40 2.95 -9.12
N LEU A 34 2.87 4.19 -9.31
CA LEU A 34 3.56 4.94 -8.25
C LEU A 34 2.68 5.07 -7.00
N ALA A 35 1.37 5.26 -7.17
CA ALA A 35 0.43 5.37 -6.07
C ALA A 35 0.36 4.08 -5.24
N ASP A 36 0.35 2.91 -5.89
CA ASP A 36 0.30 1.63 -5.19
C ASP A 36 1.61 1.35 -4.45
N ALA A 37 2.75 1.64 -5.08
CA ALA A 37 4.05 1.54 -4.45
C ALA A 37 4.15 2.43 -3.19
N CYS A 38 3.59 3.65 -3.24
CA CYS A 38 3.47 4.53 -2.08
C CYS A 38 2.61 3.92 -0.96
N LEU A 39 1.46 3.32 -1.29
CA LEU A 39 0.58 2.68 -0.31
C LEU A 39 1.23 1.46 0.34
N VAL A 40 1.88 0.61 -0.44
CA VAL A 40 2.66 -0.53 0.08
C VAL A 40 3.77 -0.01 0.98
N ARG A 41 4.50 1.04 0.59
CA ARG A 41 5.56 1.61 1.40
C ARG A 41 5.05 2.20 2.72
N MET A 42 3.92 2.89 2.72
CA MET A 42 3.28 3.36 3.96
C MET A 42 2.89 2.19 4.88
N SER A 43 2.46 1.05 4.32
CA SER A 43 2.15 -0.16 5.10
C SER A 43 3.39 -0.86 5.69
N GLU A 44 4.58 -0.60 5.13
CA GLU A 44 5.88 -1.04 5.68
C GLU A 44 6.35 -0.13 6.81
N LEU A 45 6.18 1.18 6.66
CA LEU A 45 6.56 2.18 7.66
C LEU A 45 5.65 2.12 8.90
N ASN A 46 4.39 1.74 8.72
CA ASN A 46 3.45 1.52 9.81
C ASN A 46 3.10 0.03 9.92
N ALA A 47 3.68 -0.67 10.89
CA ALA A 47 3.48 -2.10 11.08
C ALA A 47 2.00 -2.51 11.20
N ALA A 48 1.19 -1.68 11.86
CA ALA A 48 -0.25 -1.86 12.06
C ALA A 48 -1.11 -1.24 10.93
N GLY A 49 -0.48 -0.67 9.89
CA GLY A 49 -1.17 -0.03 8.77
C GLY A 49 -1.95 -1.03 7.92
N VAL A 50 -3.15 -0.61 7.51
CA VAL A 50 -4.06 -1.35 6.64
C VAL A 50 -4.41 -0.46 5.44
N VAL A 51 -4.41 -1.03 4.23
CA VAL A 51 -4.76 -0.30 3.02
C VAL A 51 -6.25 -0.46 2.73
N LEU A 52 -6.99 0.65 2.70
CA LEU A 52 -8.36 0.67 2.19
C LEU A 52 -8.31 0.78 0.65
N THR A 53 -8.77 -0.23 -0.07
CA THR A 53 -8.69 -0.26 -1.54
C THR A 53 -9.80 -1.09 -2.18
N LEU A 54 -10.15 -0.75 -3.43
CA LEU A 54 -10.99 -1.58 -4.30
C LEU A 54 -10.15 -2.39 -5.30
N ASP A 55 -8.86 -2.09 -5.39
CA ASP A 55 -7.95 -2.70 -6.36
C ASP A 55 -7.50 -4.07 -5.89
N SER A 56 -7.77 -5.09 -6.70
CA SER A 56 -7.40 -6.47 -6.41
C SER A 56 -5.90 -6.73 -6.45
N ASP A 57 -5.10 -5.86 -7.06
CA ASP A 57 -3.66 -6.07 -7.17
C ASP A 57 -2.96 -6.01 -5.80
N PHE A 58 -3.57 -5.35 -4.81
CA PHE A 58 -3.11 -5.40 -3.41
C PHE A 58 -3.16 -6.81 -2.79
N MET A 59 -3.93 -7.74 -3.36
CA MET A 59 -3.90 -9.15 -2.96
C MET A 59 -2.60 -9.86 -3.39
N ILE A 60 -1.93 -9.32 -4.41
CA ILE A 60 -0.66 -9.84 -4.96
C ILE A 60 0.53 -9.14 -4.31
N TYR A 61 0.41 -7.84 -4.05
CA TYR A 61 1.48 -7.06 -3.44
C TYR A 61 1.87 -7.58 -2.05
N ARG A 62 3.14 -7.39 -1.70
CA ARG A 62 3.74 -7.88 -0.45
C ARG A 62 4.58 -6.79 0.19
N LYS A 63 4.33 -6.51 1.46
CA LYS A 63 5.17 -5.65 2.28
C LYS A 63 6.38 -6.42 2.81
N HIS A 64 7.53 -5.75 2.88
CA HIS A 64 8.82 -6.32 3.29
C HIS A 64 9.19 -7.60 2.51
N GLY A 65 8.86 -7.66 1.21
CA GLY A 65 9.20 -8.82 0.40
C GLY A 65 8.20 -9.97 0.47
N ARG A 66 7.65 -10.29 1.65
CA ARG A 66 7.02 -11.60 1.89
C ARG A 66 5.64 -11.55 2.55
N HIS A 67 5.31 -10.47 3.25
CA HIS A 67 4.06 -10.40 4.00
C HIS A 67 2.96 -9.83 3.13
N ILE A 68 1.75 -10.40 3.20
CA ILE A 68 0.57 -9.83 2.54
C ILE A 68 0.37 -8.41 3.06
N VAL A 69 0.04 -7.47 2.16
CA VAL A 69 -0.39 -6.14 2.55
C VAL A 69 -1.78 -6.28 3.18
N PRO A 70 -1.98 -5.92 4.46
CA PRO A 70 -3.30 -5.96 5.06
C PRO A 70 -4.22 -4.99 4.32
N VAL A 71 -5.40 -5.46 3.89
CA VAL A 71 -6.38 -4.64 3.16
C VAL A 71 -7.75 -4.66 3.81
N ILE A 72 -8.44 -3.53 3.70
CA ILE A 72 -9.89 -3.45 3.81
C ILE A 72 -10.41 -3.22 2.39
N THR A 73 -11.25 -4.12 1.92
CA THR A 73 -11.84 -4.05 0.58
C THR A 73 -13.26 -4.61 0.66
N PRO A 74 -14.24 -4.11 -0.11
CA PRO A 74 -15.63 -4.56 -0.03
C PRO A 74 -15.87 -5.94 -0.67
N LYS A 75 -14.84 -6.79 -0.82
CA LYS A 75 -15.02 -8.17 -1.24
C LYS A 75 -15.58 -8.99 -0.08
N GLU A 76 -16.85 -9.35 -0.25
CA GLU A 76 -17.64 -10.36 0.44
C GLU A 76 -17.17 -10.76 1.85
N SER A 77 -18.01 -10.45 2.83
CA SER A 77 -18.10 -11.16 4.10
C SER A 77 -18.25 -12.66 3.83
N ALA A 78 -17.15 -13.36 3.56
CA ALA A 78 -17.09 -14.80 3.68
C ALA A 78 -17.14 -15.10 5.18
N SER A 79 -18.38 -15.16 5.68
CA SER A 79 -18.80 -15.89 6.88
C SER A 79 -17.67 -16.62 7.58
N ARG A 80 -17.20 -16.09 8.71
CA ARG A 80 -16.95 -16.83 9.95
C ARG A 80 -17.20 -15.93 11.15
#